data_AF-A0A9C9THJ2-F1
#
_entry.id   AF-A0A9C9THJ2-F1
#
_cell.length_a   1.000
_cell.length_b   1.000
_cell.length_c   1.000
_cell.angle_alpha   90.00
_cell.angle_beta   90.00
_cell.angle_gamma   90.00
#
_symmetry.space_group_name_H-M   'P 1'
#
loop_
_entity.id
_entity.type
_entity.pdbx_description
1 polymer ?
#
loop_
_entity_poly.entity_id
_entity_poly.type
_entity_poly.pdbx_seq_one_letter_code
_entity_poly.pdbx_strand_id
1 'polypeptide(L)'
;MATMNVSLPDPMKAWVERQTEDGRYSNASDYVRDLIRRDQDRQNAIDELQALVTEGLESGPARPFDFKGFLRAMREDDAGR
;
A
#
# COMPACT_ATOMS: atom_id res chain seq x y z
N MET A 1 -12.79 15.53 -18.50
CA MET A 1 -12.21 14.19 -18.25
C MET A 1 -11.61 13.68 -19.55
N ALA A 2 -10.47 13.00 -19.49
CA ALA A 2 -9.95 12.25 -20.63
C ALA A 2 -10.74 10.93 -20.76
N THR A 3 -11.05 10.53 -22.00
CA THR A 3 -11.74 9.27 -22.28
C THR A 3 -10.71 8.21 -22.67
N MET A 4 -10.81 7.04 -22.06
CA MET A 4 -9.97 5.87 -22.37
C MET A 4 -10.87 4.71 -22.77
N ASN A 5 -10.65 4.16 -23.96
CA ASN A 5 -11.35 2.97 -24.44
C ASN A 5 -10.48 1.74 -24.20
N VAL A 6 -11.06 0.71 -23.59
CA VAL A 6 -10.37 -0.55 -23.30
C VAL A 6 -11.24 -1.70 -23.77
N SER A 7 -10.69 -2.58 -24.60
CA SER A 7 -11.36 -3.81 -25.01
C SER A 7 -11.11 -4.89 -23.96
N LEU A 8 -12.20 -5.50 -23.47
CA LEU A 8 -12.16 -6.57 -22.49
C LEU A 8 -12.74 -7.86 -23.09
N PRO A 9 -12.15 -9.03 -22.85
CA PRO A 9 -12.80 -10.31 -23.11
C PRO A 9 -14.12 -10.45 -22.35
N ASP A 10 -15.07 -11.21 -22.89
CA ASP A 10 -16.41 -11.39 -22.29
C ASP A 10 -16.39 -11.75 -20.80
N PRO A 11 -15.50 -12.67 -20.31
CA PRO A 11 -15.46 -12.98 -18.88
C PRO A 11 -15.06 -11.79 -18.01
N MET A 12 -14.17 -10.93 -18.49
CA MET A 12 -13.74 -9.72 -17.76
C MET A 12 -14.83 -8.66 -17.78
N LYS A 13 -15.52 -8.49 -18.91
CA LYS A 13 -16.68 -7.60 -19.00
C LYS A 13 -17.77 -8.01 -17.99
N ALA A 14 -18.14 -9.28 -17.98
CA ALA A 14 -19.13 -9.82 -17.05
C ALA A 14 -18.70 -9.70 -15.58
N TRP A 15 -17.38 -9.75 -15.30
CA TRP A 15 -16.87 -9.46 -13.97
C TRP A 15 -17.12 -7.99 -13.57
N VAL A 16 -16.74 -7.05 -14.44
CA VAL A 16 -16.91 -5.60 -14.21
C VAL A 16 -18.37 -5.23 -14.03
N GLU A 17 -19.27 -5.77 -14.85
CA GLU A 17 -20.71 -5.52 -14.77
C GLU A 17 -21.28 -5.97 -13.41
N ARG A 18 -20.90 -7.16 -12.91
CA ARG A 18 -21.32 -7.63 -11.59
C ARG A 18 -20.85 -6.74 -10.43
N GLN A 19 -19.74 -6.04 -10.57
CA GLN A 19 -19.30 -5.10 -9.53
C GLN A 19 -20.23 -3.88 -9.42
N THR A 20 -21.03 -3.59 -10.45
CA THR A 20 -21.97 -2.45 -10.42
C THR A 20 -23.35 -2.85 -9.90
N GLU A 21 -23.66 -4.15 -9.83
CA GLU A 21 -24.96 -4.67 -9.39
C GLU A 21 -25.20 -4.51 -7.89
N ASP A 22 -24.13 -4.50 -7.08
CA ASP A 22 -24.21 -4.39 -5.61
C ASP A 22 -24.41 -2.94 -5.12
N GLY A 23 -24.46 -1.96 -6.03
CA GLY A 23 -24.62 -0.54 -5.73
C GLY A 23 -23.37 0.17 -5.22
N ARG A 24 -22.23 -0.54 -5.09
CA ARG A 24 -20.95 0.07 -4.67
C ARG A 24 -20.36 0.99 -5.73
N TYR A 25 -20.56 0.67 -7.00
CA TYR A 25 -20.11 1.50 -8.12
C TYR A 25 -21.28 1.82 -9.04
N SER A 26 -21.42 3.08 -9.44
CA SER A 26 -22.52 3.54 -10.30
C SER A 26 -22.40 3.06 -11.75
N ASN A 27 -21.19 2.75 -12.21
CA ASN A 27 -20.91 2.25 -13.56
C ASN A 27 -19.51 1.61 -13.64
N ALA A 28 -19.22 0.97 -14.78
CA ALA A 28 -17.94 0.32 -15.05
C ALA A 28 -16.74 1.27 -14.96
N SER A 29 -16.86 2.52 -15.41
CA SER A 29 -15.77 3.50 -15.31
C SER A 29 -15.48 3.89 -13.87
N ASP A 30 -16.48 3.93 -12.99
CA ASP A 30 -16.30 4.19 -11.56
C ASP A 30 -15.47 3.07 -10.92
N TYR A 31 -15.82 1.81 -11.22
CA TYR A 31 -15.05 0.65 -10.78
C TYR A 31 -13.60 0.68 -11.28
N VAL A 32 -13.39 0.96 -12.57
CA VAL A 32 -12.04 1.02 -13.16
C VAL A 32 -11.21 2.15 -12.56
N ARG A 33 -11.79 3.33 -12.31
CA ARG A 33 -11.07 4.43 -11.63
C ARG A 33 -10.66 4.06 -10.21
N ASP A 34 -11.52 3.35 -9.48
CA ASP A 34 -11.19 2.86 -8.15
C ASP A 34 -10.06 1.82 -8.18
N LEU A 35 -10.09 0.88 -9.14
CA LEU A 35 -8.98 -0.07 -9.33
C LEU A 35 -7.66 0.63 -9.61
N ILE A 36 -7.65 1.67 -10.45
CA ILE A 36 -6.45 2.45 -10.76
C ILE A 36 -5.91 3.13 -9.49
N ARG A 37 -6.78 3.71 -8.66
CA ARG A 37 -6.34 4.32 -7.38
C ARG A 37 -5.74 3.28 -6.44
N ARG A 38 -6.39 2.13 -6.27
CA ARG A 38 -5.88 1.04 -5.44
C ARG A 38 -4.54 0.51 -5.93
N ASP A 39 -4.35 0.43 -7.24
CA ASP A 39 -3.06 0.06 -7.83
C ASP A 39 -2.00 1.10 -7.48
N GLN A 40 -2.28 2.40 -7.69
CA GLN A 40 -1.37 3.48 -7.30
C GLN A 40 -1.02 3.46 -5.81
N ASP A 41 -2.02 3.32 -4.93
CA ASP A 41 -1.81 3.25 -3.49
C ASP A 41 -0.94 2.06 -3.10
N ARG A 42 -1.15 0.90 -3.75
CA ARG A 42 -0.32 -0.28 -3.56
C ARG A 42 1.12 -0.06 -4.01
N GLN A 43 1.34 0.55 -5.19
CA GLN A 43 2.69 0.85 -5.67
C GLN A 43 3.41 1.82 -4.73
N ASN A 44 2.74 2.89 -4.31
CA ASN A 44 3.29 3.86 -3.37
C ASN A 44 3.70 3.20 -2.04
N ALA A 45 2.87 2.31 -1.50
CA ALA A 45 3.18 1.59 -0.27
C ALA A 45 4.39 0.64 -0.43
N ILE A 46 4.53 0.02 -1.62
CA ILE A 46 5.69 -0.83 -1.93
C ILE A 46 6.95 0.03 -2.02
N ASP A 47 6.89 1.16 -2.73
CA ASP A 47 8.01 2.07 -2.90
C ASP A 47 8.48 2.64 -1.55
N GLU A 48 7.54 3.04 -0.68
CA GLU A 48 7.86 3.50 0.68
C GLU A 48 8.55 2.41 1.51
N LEU A 49 8.01 1.18 1.48
CA LEU A 49 8.61 0.06 2.20
C LEU A 49 10.02 -0.26 1.68
N GLN A 50 10.22 -0.23 0.36
CA GLN A 50 11.54 -0.45 -0.25
C GLN A 50 12.54 0.63 0.13
N ALA A 51 12.10 1.89 0.20
CA ALA A 51 12.94 3.00 0.66
C ALA A 51 13.39 2.78 2.12
N LEU A 52 12.46 2.43 3.02
CA LEU A 52 12.78 2.15 4.43
C LEU A 52 13.70 0.93 4.60
N VAL A 53 13.51 -0.13 3.80
CA VAL A 53 14.41 -1.28 3.80
C VAL A 53 15.81 -0.86 3.31
N THR A 54 15.89 -0.03 2.27
CA THR A 54 17.16 0.48 1.75
C THR A 54 17.89 1.31 2.81
N GLU A 55 17.18 2.24 3.46
CA GLU A 55 17.71 3.02 4.59
C GLU A 55 18.23 2.10 5.70
N GLY A 56 17.48 1.05 6.06
CA GLY A 56 17.90 0.06 7.04
C GLY A 56 19.18 -0.69 6.64
N LEU A 57 19.32 -1.07 5.37
CA LEU A 57 20.52 -1.74 4.85
C LEU A 57 21.73 -0.80 4.82
N GLU A 58 21.51 0.48 4.52
CA GLU A 58 22.54 1.52 4.49
C GLU A 58 22.89 2.05 5.90
N SER A 59 22.08 1.74 6.92
CA SER A 59 22.31 2.14 8.33
C SER A 59 23.56 1.51 8.96
N GLY A 60 24.21 0.59 8.25
CA GLY A 60 25.44 -0.08 8.66
C GLY A 60 25.23 -1.53 9.08
N PRO A 61 26.30 -2.22 9.53
CA PRO A 61 26.22 -3.63 9.84
C PRO A 61 25.32 -3.88 11.06
N ALA A 62 24.45 -4.88 10.93
CA ALA A 62 23.62 -5.35 12.03
C ALA A 62 24.48 -5.77 13.24
N ARG A 63 23.97 -5.48 14.44
CA ARG A 63 24.64 -5.81 15.71
C ARG A 63 23.73 -6.70 16.55
N PRO A 64 24.28 -7.53 17.46
CA PRO A 64 23.48 -8.27 18.42
C PRO A 64 22.56 -7.33 19.21
N PHE A 65 21.30 -7.74 19.39
CA PHE A 65 20.27 -6.91 20.03
C PHE A 65 20.01 -7.39 21.47
N ASP A 66 20.34 -6.55 22.46
CA ASP A 66 19.97 -6.75 23.87
C ASP A 66 18.62 -6.09 24.17
N PHE A 67 17.57 -6.91 24.13
CA PHE A 67 16.19 -6.47 24.39
C PHE A 67 16.01 -5.90 25.81
N LYS A 68 16.66 -6.47 26.84
CA LYS A 68 16.49 -6.02 28.23
C LYS A 68 17.19 -4.69 28.45
N GLY A 69 18.41 -4.53 27.92
CA GLY A 69 19.15 -3.27 27.94
C GLY A 69 18.39 -2.16 27.21
N PHE A 70 17.83 -2.47 26.04
CA PHE A 70 17.03 -1.52 25.26
C PHE A 70 15.81 -0.99 26.03
N LEU A 71 15.02 -1.88 26.64
CA LEU A 71 13.85 -1.46 27.42
C LEU A 71 14.21 -0.64 28.66
N ARG A 72 15.34 -0.91 29.29
CA ARG A 72 15.82 -0.09 30.42
C ARG A 72 16.16 1.32 29.95
N ALA A 73 16.92 1.44 28.86
CA ALA A 73 17.30 2.74 28.28
C ALA A 73 16.08 3.57 27.88
N MET A 74 15.09 2.98 27.21
CA MET A 74 13.86 3.71 26.83
C MET A 74 13.11 4.27 28.04
N ARG A 75 13.03 3.54 29.16
CA ARG A 75 12.34 4.02 30.37
C ARG A 75 13.09 5.15 31.07
N GLU A 76 14.42 5.11 31.01
CA GLU A 76 15.27 6.18 31.55
C GLU A 76 15.15 7.47 30.73
N ASP A 77 15.09 7.36 29.39
CA ASP A 77 14.86 8.49 28.48
C ASP A 77 13.47 9.12 28.65
N ASP A 78 12.44 8.31 28.87
CA ASP A 78 11.05 8.78 29.04
C ASP A 78 10.82 9.43 30.42
N ALA A 79 11.56 9.00 31.45
CA ALA A 79 11.52 9.60 32.78
C ALA A 79 12.25 10.97 32.86
N GLY A 80 13.01 11.33 31.82
CA GLY A 80 13.76 12.59 31.71
C GLY A 80 13.05 13.71 30.93
N ARG A 81 11.84 13.46 30.41
CA ARG A 81 10.97 14.47 29.78
C ARG A 81 9.87 14.94 30.74
#